data_AF-A0A948GE85-F1
#
_entry.id   AF-A0A948GE85-F1
#
_cell.length_a   1.000
_cell.length_b   1.000
_cell.length_c   1.000
_cell.angle_alpha   90.00
_cell.angle_beta   90.00
_cell.angle_gamma   90.00
#
_symmetry.space_group_name_H-M   'P 1'
#
loop_
_entity.id
_entity.type
_entity.pdbx_description
1 polymer ?
#
loop_
_entity_poly.entity_id
_entity_poly.type
_entity_poly.pdbx_seq_one_letter_code
_entity_poly.pdbx_strand_id
1 'polypeptide(L)'
;GAANPPVGVDAVALVASAAQPEEYLLGYLGPYRLLRSDLLVVTMCEDFLVSSEKLRKLIDGVHAINPEVKVVKTIFRPRPLGDLSGRRVFLASTAPPGALEVKAEHLETVFGARVVASSPNLADRDRLAADLDGARDAEVLVTELKAAGVDTVSVYAEKNDKELVYLENVPVALDGDLEEEIDGLEALARRRRERR
;
A
#
# COMPACT_ATOMS: atom_id res chain seq x y z
N GLY A 1 6.24 -5.35 -15.81
CA GLY A 1 7.29 -4.88 -16.74
C GLY A 1 8.64 -5.27 -16.20
N ALA A 2 9.38 -6.09 -16.93
CA ALA A 2 10.78 -6.36 -16.62
C ALA A 2 11.59 -5.14 -17.07
N ALA A 3 12.05 -4.33 -16.14
CA ALA A 3 12.89 -3.19 -16.48
C ALA A 3 14.03 -3.12 -15.47
N ASN A 4 15.05 -3.94 -15.69
CA ASN A 4 16.39 -3.49 -15.31
C ASN A 4 16.56 -2.09 -15.93
N PRO A 5 16.94 -1.06 -15.15
CA PRO A 5 17.02 0.30 -15.67
C PRO A 5 17.88 0.34 -16.94
N PRO A 6 17.46 1.03 -18.03
CA PRO A 6 18.27 1.16 -19.25
C PRO A 6 19.47 2.11 -19.06
N VAL A 7 19.81 2.43 -17.81
CA VAL A 7 20.84 3.36 -17.39
C VAL A 7 21.69 2.69 -16.31
N GLY A 8 22.96 3.12 -16.22
CA GLY A 8 23.81 2.72 -15.10
C GLY A 8 23.21 3.18 -13.78
N VAL A 9 23.17 2.29 -12.80
CA VAL A 9 22.68 2.56 -11.45
C VAL A 9 23.77 2.22 -10.43
N ASP A 10 23.82 2.99 -9.36
CA ASP A 10 24.80 2.81 -8.28
C ASP A 10 24.24 1.94 -7.14
N ALA A 11 22.94 1.98 -6.90
CA ALA A 11 22.25 1.06 -6.01
C ALA A 11 20.84 0.75 -6.53
N VAL A 12 20.26 -0.39 -6.13
CA VAL A 12 18.99 -0.88 -6.66
C VAL A 12 18.04 -1.30 -5.54
N ALA A 13 16.87 -0.69 -5.52
CA ALA A 13 15.72 -1.17 -4.77
C ALA A 13 14.81 -2.00 -5.69
N LEU A 14 14.44 -3.20 -5.24
CA LEU A 14 13.44 -4.03 -5.88
C LEU A 14 12.17 -4.03 -5.04
N VAL A 15 11.03 -3.76 -5.67
CA VAL A 15 9.72 -3.86 -5.04
C VAL A 15 9.02 -5.10 -5.57
N ALA A 16 8.51 -5.92 -4.66
CA ALA A 16 7.73 -7.13 -4.93
C ALA A 16 6.47 -7.14 -4.06
N SER A 17 5.48 -7.95 -4.42
CA SER A 17 4.31 -8.20 -3.57
C SER A 17 4.34 -9.63 -3.05
N ALA A 18 4.06 -9.84 -1.77
CA ALA A 18 3.87 -11.17 -1.20
C ALA A 18 2.57 -11.84 -1.70
N ALA A 19 1.61 -11.05 -2.20
CA ALA A 19 0.35 -11.55 -2.75
C ALA A 19 0.53 -12.20 -4.13
N GLN A 20 1.60 -11.88 -4.86
CA GLN A 20 1.87 -12.47 -6.17
C GLN A 20 2.37 -13.94 -6.05
N PRO A 21 2.36 -14.72 -7.14
CA PRO A 21 3.00 -16.04 -7.17
C PRO A 21 4.50 -15.95 -6.90
N GLU A 22 5.05 -16.87 -6.09
CA GLU A 22 6.47 -16.85 -5.71
C GLU A 22 7.41 -16.95 -6.91
N GLU A 23 7.01 -17.65 -7.98
CA GLU A 23 7.79 -17.80 -9.21
C GLU A 23 8.10 -16.46 -9.91
N TYR A 24 7.32 -15.39 -9.65
CA TYR A 24 7.57 -14.07 -10.25
C TYR A 24 8.82 -13.40 -9.66
N LEU A 25 9.21 -13.81 -8.45
CA LEU A 25 10.40 -13.31 -7.75
C LEU A 25 11.52 -14.35 -7.73
N LEU A 26 11.18 -15.62 -7.50
CA LEU A 26 12.15 -16.72 -7.35
C LEU A 26 12.45 -17.46 -8.66
N GLY A 27 11.65 -17.24 -9.71
CA GLY A 27 11.78 -17.87 -11.01
C GLY A 27 11.94 -16.86 -12.15
N TYR A 28 12.05 -17.38 -13.38
CA TYR A 28 12.23 -16.57 -14.60
C TYR A 28 13.40 -15.57 -14.48
N LEU A 29 13.15 -14.27 -14.72
CA LEU A 29 14.12 -13.19 -14.53
C LEU A 29 14.10 -12.59 -13.11
N GLY A 30 13.31 -13.16 -12.20
CA GLY A 30 13.25 -12.77 -10.79
C GLY A 30 14.62 -12.90 -10.09
N PRO A 31 15.31 -14.06 -10.17
CA PRO A 31 16.64 -14.23 -9.58
C PRO A 31 17.67 -13.21 -10.07
N TYR A 32 17.66 -12.89 -11.36
CA TYR A 32 18.54 -11.85 -11.91
C TYR A 32 18.26 -10.48 -11.28
N ARG A 33 16.99 -10.10 -11.12
CA ARG A 33 16.60 -8.84 -10.46
C ARG A 33 17.01 -8.84 -9.00
N LEU A 34 16.82 -9.96 -8.29
CA LEU A 34 17.23 -10.11 -6.89
C LEU A 34 18.74 -9.98 -6.70
N LEU A 35 19.55 -10.68 -7.49
CA LEU A 35 21.02 -10.62 -7.44
C LEU A 35 21.58 -9.21 -7.70
N ARG A 36 20.83 -8.40 -8.45
CA ARG A 36 21.18 -7.01 -8.77
C ARG A 36 20.73 -6.01 -7.71
N SER A 37 19.94 -6.43 -6.73
CA SER A 37 19.30 -5.56 -5.75
C SER A 37 20.10 -5.50 -4.46
N ASP A 38 20.14 -4.31 -3.88
CA ASP A 38 20.71 -4.05 -2.55
C ASP A 38 19.62 -4.06 -1.47
N LEU A 39 18.40 -3.68 -1.85
CA LEU A 39 17.22 -3.65 -1.00
C LEU A 39 16.04 -4.30 -1.72
N LEU A 40 15.32 -5.18 -1.03
CA LEU A 40 14.04 -5.74 -1.43
C LEU A 40 12.94 -5.23 -0.50
N VAL A 41 11.97 -4.52 -1.04
CA VAL A 41 10.73 -4.15 -0.35
C VAL A 41 9.63 -5.13 -0.76
N VAL A 42 9.18 -5.94 0.19
CA VAL A 42 8.09 -6.92 0.00
C VAL A 42 6.80 -6.32 0.53
N THR A 43 5.90 -5.93 -0.37
CA THR A 43 4.61 -5.32 -0.05
C THR A 43 3.50 -6.35 0.16
N MET A 44 2.36 -5.92 0.70
CA MET A 44 1.16 -6.76 0.90
C MET A 44 1.40 -7.93 1.86
N CYS A 45 2.21 -7.73 2.90
CA CYS A 45 2.53 -8.75 3.91
C CYS A 45 1.46 -8.89 5.01
N GLU A 46 0.21 -8.57 4.71
CA GLU A 46 -0.90 -8.74 5.66
C GLU A 46 -1.25 -10.22 5.82
N ASP A 47 -1.53 -10.65 7.06
CA ASP A 47 -1.84 -12.04 7.36
C ASP A 47 -3.10 -12.53 6.64
N PHE A 48 -4.08 -11.64 6.40
CA PHE A 48 -5.29 -11.97 5.66
C PHE A 48 -5.08 -12.10 4.13
N LEU A 49 -3.93 -11.62 3.61
CA LEU A 49 -3.56 -11.76 2.19
C LEU A 49 -2.60 -12.94 1.98
N VAL A 50 -1.69 -13.16 2.93
CA VAL A 50 -0.56 -14.08 2.79
C VAL A 50 -0.32 -14.77 4.11
N SER A 51 -0.37 -16.11 4.12
CA SER A 51 -0.04 -16.86 5.33
C SER A 51 1.43 -16.66 5.73
N SER A 52 1.70 -16.67 7.04
CA SER A 52 3.05 -16.53 7.56
C SER A 52 4.01 -17.61 7.03
N GLU A 53 3.51 -18.81 6.73
CA GLU A 53 4.29 -19.88 6.10
C GLU A 53 4.71 -19.53 4.66
N LYS A 54 3.77 -19.03 3.84
CA LYS A 54 4.07 -18.59 2.47
C LYS A 54 5.07 -17.45 2.48
N LEU A 55 4.88 -16.47 3.36
CA LEU A 55 5.80 -15.35 3.51
C LEU A 55 7.20 -15.84 3.91
N ARG A 56 7.30 -16.74 4.90
CA ARG A 56 8.59 -17.32 5.31
C ARG A 56 9.30 -18.02 4.15
N LYS A 57 8.59 -18.90 3.40
CA LYS A 57 9.17 -19.60 2.24
C LYS A 57 9.68 -18.64 1.16
N LEU A 58 8.94 -17.55 0.91
CA LEU A 58 9.35 -16.51 -0.02
C LEU A 58 10.66 -15.85 0.42
N ILE A 59 10.77 -15.46 1.70
CA ILE A 59 11.96 -14.82 2.24
C ILE A 59 13.16 -15.79 2.28
N ASP A 60 12.95 -17.04 2.66
CA ASP A 60 13.98 -18.08 2.63
C ASP A 60 14.52 -18.26 1.19
N GLY A 61 13.63 -18.30 0.19
CA GLY A 61 13.99 -18.38 -1.22
C GLY A 61 14.74 -17.15 -1.74
N VAL A 62 14.37 -15.95 -1.27
CA VAL A 62 15.10 -14.70 -1.58
C VAL A 62 16.54 -14.79 -1.09
N HIS A 63 16.75 -15.18 0.17
CA HIS A 63 18.10 -15.28 0.73
C HIS A 63 18.93 -16.43 0.17
N ALA A 64 18.28 -17.49 -0.32
CA ALA A 64 18.97 -18.54 -1.07
C ALA A 64 19.55 -18.04 -2.40
N ILE A 65 18.93 -17.01 -3.01
CA ILE A 65 19.39 -16.40 -4.27
C ILE A 65 20.38 -15.27 -3.99
N ASN A 66 20.05 -14.34 -3.10
CA ASN A 66 20.90 -13.22 -2.72
C ASN A 66 20.98 -13.13 -1.18
N PRO A 67 22.02 -13.73 -0.56
CA PRO A 67 22.18 -13.71 0.89
C PRO A 67 22.37 -12.31 1.48
N GLU A 68 22.91 -11.38 0.67
CA GLU A 68 23.31 -10.03 1.11
C GLU A 68 22.19 -8.99 0.93
N VAL A 69 21.08 -9.34 0.26
CA VAL A 69 19.99 -8.39 0.05
C VAL A 69 19.31 -8.07 1.37
N LYS A 70 19.13 -6.78 1.65
CA LYS A 70 18.26 -6.36 2.75
C LYS A 70 16.81 -6.56 2.38
N VAL A 71 15.99 -7.06 3.30
CA VAL A 71 14.57 -7.30 3.06
C VAL A 71 13.72 -6.52 4.05
N VAL A 72 12.85 -5.66 3.54
CA VAL A 72 11.84 -4.93 4.34
C VAL A 72 10.47 -5.43 3.95
N LYS A 73 9.76 -6.05 4.90
CA LYS A 73 8.37 -6.49 4.72
C LYS A 73 7.46 -5.32 5.07
N THR A 74 6.47 -5.03 4.23
CA THR A 74 5.56 -3.91 4.42
C THR A 74 4.10 -4.29 4.24
N ILE A 75 3.27 -3.60 5.02
CA ILE A 75 1.82 -3.56 4.89
C ILE A 75 1.41 -2.16 4.44
N PHE A 76 0.12 -1.92 4.17
CA PHE A 76 -0.38 -0.59 3.84
C PHE A 76 -1.32 -0.09 4.93
N ARG A 77 -1.14 1.16 5.33
CA ARG A 77 -2.05 1.82 6.27
C ARG A 77 -2.67 3.05 5.61
N PRO A 78 -3.98 3.28 5.80
CA PRO A 78 -4.67 4.42 5.23
C PRO A 78 -4.27 5.69 5.99
N ARG A 79 -3.85 6.73 5.27
CA ARG A 79 -3.53 8.05 5.83
C ARG A 79 -4.47 9.10 5.22
N PRO A 80 -5.40 9.67 6.00
CA PRO A 80 -6.24 10.76 5.53
C PRO A 80 -5.44 12.04 5.32
N LEU A 81 -5.79 12.79 4.29
CA LEU A 81 -5.22 14.11 3.96
C LEU A 81 -6.04 15.25 4.59
N GLY A 82 -6.64 14.99 5.75
CA GLY A 82 -7.49 15.90 6.50
C GLY A 82 -7.78 15.35 7.89
N ASP A 83 -8.32 16.20 8.78
CA ASP A 83 -8.65 15.80 10.15
C ASP A 83 -9.99 15.05 10.21
N LEU A 84 -9.96 13.88 10.83
CA LEU A 84 -11.11 13.00 11.02
C LEU A 84 -11.52 12.86 12.50
N SER A 85 -10.81 13.52 13.43
CA SER A 85 -10.99 13.30 14.86
C SER A 85 -12.40 13.62 15.34
N GLY A 86 -13.08 12.62 15.92
CA GLY A 86 -14.45 12.70 16.42
C GLY A 86 -15.54 12.75 15.34
N ARG A 87 -15.17 12.66 14.06
CA ARG A 87 -16.10 12.85 12.93
C ARG A 87 -16.72 11.54 12.48
N ARG A 88 -17.98 11.59 12.04
CA ARG A 88 -18.65 10.45 11.39
C ARG A 88 -18.22 10.36 9.94
N VAL A 89 -17.61 9.25 9.55
CA VAL A 89 -17.01 9.10 8.21
C VAL A 89 -17.66 7.97 7.43
N PHE A 90 -17.84 8.19 6.13
CA PHE A 90 -18.10 7.14 5.15
C PHE A 90 -16.80 6.81 4.43
N LEU A 91 -16.37 5.55 4.44
CA LEU A 91 -15.13 5.12 3.78
C LEU A 91 -15.43 4.46 2.43
N ALA A 92 -15.04 5.09 1.33
CA ALA A 92 -15.06 4.50 -0.01
C ALA A 92 -13.66 4.06 -0.44
N SER A 93 -13.49 2.79 -0.81
CA SER A 93 -12.18 2.21 -1.12
C SER A 93 -12.32 1.10 -2.17
N THR A 94 -11.26 0.79 -2.91
CA THR A 94 -11.22 -0.39 -3.81
C THR A 94 -10.77 -1.66 -3.09
N ALA A 95 -10.56 -1.59 -1.77
CA ALA A 95 -10.08 -2.70 -0.97
C ALA A 95 -11.14 -3.83 -0.88
N PRO A 96 -10.72 -5.10 -0.93
CA PRO A 96 -11.63 -6.22 -0.65
C PRO A 96 -12.14 -6.16 0.81
N PRO A 97 -13.25 -6.86 1.15
CA PRO A 97 -13.92 -6.72 2.45
C PRO A 97 -13.01 -6.79 3.68
N GLY A 98 -12.15 -7.82 3.79
CA GLY A 98 -11.23 -7.93 4.94
C GLY A 98 -10.21 -6.79 5.04
N ALA A 99 -9.74 -6.25 3.91
CA ALA A 99 -8.87 -5.08 3.91
C ALA A 99 -9.64 -3.79 4.19
N LEU A 100 -10.92 -3.71 3.82
CA LEU A 100 -11.78 -2.57 4.10
C LEU A 100 -12.05 -2.44 5.61
N GLU A 101 -12.30 -3.56 6.28
CA GLU A 101 -12.46 -3.62 7.75
C GLU A 101 -11.20 -3.14 8.46
N VAL A 102 -10.02 -3.67 8.10
CA VAL A 102 -8.73 -3.23 8.66
C VAL A 102 -8.48 -1.73 8.43
N LYS A 103 -8.87 -1.20 7.26
CA LYS A 103 -8.76 0.24 6.99
C LYS A 103 -9.70 1.06 7.86
N ALA A 104 -10.94 0.63 8.02
CA ALA A 104 -11.91 1.30 8.87
C ALA A 104 -11.41 1.35 10.32
N GLU A 105 -11.01 0.20 10.87
CA GLU A 105 -10.46 0.10 12.23
C GLU A 105 -9.23 1.00 12.41
N HIS A 106 -8.33 1.08 11.41
CA HIS A 106 -7.17 1.97 11.48
C HIS A 106 -7.57 3.45 11.54
N LEU A 107 -8.57 3.87 10.77
CA LEU A 107 -9.08 5.25 10.82
C LEU A 107 -9.71 5.58 12.18
N GLU A 108 -10.40 4.63 12.79
CA GLU A 108 -11.01 4.82 14.11
C GLU A 108 -9.95 4.89 15.22
N THR A 109 -9.01 3.96 15.22
CA THR A 109 -8.01 3.80 16.30
C THR A 109 -6.88 4.84 16.24
N VAL A 110 -6.40 5.18 15.04
CA VAL A 110 -5.23 6.06 14.87
C VAL A 110 -5.63 7.51 14.59
N PHE A 111 -6.73 7.73 13.88
CA PHE A 111 -7.18 9.07 13.49
C PHE A 111 -8.42 9.54 14.27
N GLY A 112 -8.95 8.72 15.18
CA GLY A 112 -10.10 9.08 16.02
C GLY A 112 -11.41 9.26 15.25
N ALA A 113 -11.50 8.72 14.04
CA ALA A 113 -12.72 8.76 13.25
C ALA A 113 -13.80 7.84 13.84
N ARG A 114 -15.05 8.00 13.40
CA ARG A 114 -16.13 7.03 13.62
C ARG A 114 -16.65 6.58 12.26
N VAL A 115 -16.32 5.37 11.84
CA VAL A 115 -16.72 4.86 10.52
C VAL A 115 -18.17 4.37 10.62
N VAL A 116 -19.11 5.15 10.06
CA VAL A 116 -20.55 4.84 10.14
C VAL A 116 -21.02 3.91 9.02
N ALA A 117 -20.32 3.93 7.89
CA ALA A 117 -20.54 3.03 6.76
C ALA A 117 -19.28 2.99 5.88
N SER A 118 -19.15 1.94 5.08
CA SER A 118 -18.06 1.79 4.13
C SER A 118 -18.52 1.10 2.85
N SER A 119 -17.82 1.37 1.75
CA SER A 119 -18.05 0.77 0.44
C SER A 119 -16.74 0.25 -0.17
N PRO A 120 -16.70 -1.03 -0.60
CA PRO A 120 -15.60 -1.59 -1.37
C PRO A 120 -15.72 -1.30 -2.88
N ASN A 121 -16.78 -0.60 -3.30
CA ASN A 121 -17.17 -0.47 -4.70
C ASN A 121 -16.60 0.79 -5.35
N LEU A 122 -15.50 1.37 -4.85
CA LEU A 122 -14.94 2.62 -5.40
C LEU A 122 -14.54 2.51 -6.90
N ALA A 123 -14.30 1.29 -7.39
CA ALA A 123 -14.02 1.03 -8.81
C ALA A 123 -15.28 0.86 -9.69
N ASP A 124 -16.46 0.71 -9.10
CA ASP A 124 -17.75 0.49 -9.78
C ASP A 124 -18.72 1.63 -9.43
N ARG A 125 -18.92 2.55 -10.38
CA ARG A 125 -19.70 3.78 -10.15
C ARG A 125 -21.15 3.51 -9.79
N ASP A 126 -21.78 2.53 -10.44
CA ASP A 126 -23.20 2.25 -10.24
C ASP A 126 -23.44 1.65 -8.86
N ARG A 127 -22.56 0.72 -8.45
CA ARG A 127 -22.61 0.16 -7.09
C ARG A 127 -22.25 1.18 -6.03
N LEU A 128 -21.23 2.00 -6.26
CA LEU A 128 -20.83 3.07 -5.34
C LEU A 128 -21.95 4.10 -5.15
N ALA A 129 -22.66 4.47 -6.22
CA ALA A 129 -23.78 5.40 -6.12
C ALA A 129 -24.91 4.84 -5.23
N ALA A 130 -25.17 3.53 -5.31
CA ALA A 130 -26.12 2.86 -4.43
C ALA A 130 -25.61 2.80 -2.97
N ASP A 131 -24.31 2.51 -2.76
CA ASP A 131 -23.73 2.45 -1.41
C ASP A 131 -23.71 3.82 -0.71
N LEU A 132 -23.61 4.91 -1.48
CA LEU A 132 -23.63 6.28 -0.95
C LEU A 132 -24.97 6.66 -0.30
N ASP A 133 -26.04 5.89 -0.50
CA ASP A 133 -27.26 6.05 0.32
C ASP A 133 -26.99 5.79 1.81
N GLY A 134 -26.00 4.93 2.13
CA GLY A 134 -25.52 4.70 3.49
C GLY A 134 -24.69 5.85 4.06
N ALA A 135 -24.31 6.85 3.25
CA ALA A 135 -23.49 7.98 3.69
C ALA A 135 -24.29 9.11 4.35
N ARG A 136 -25.62 8.95 4.52
CA ARG A 136 -26.52 10.00 5.08
C ARG A 136 -26.04 10.52 6.43
N ASP A 137 -25.65 9.63 7.34
CA ASP A 137 -25.24 9.97 8.69
C ASP A 137 -23.76 10.42 8.81
N ALA A 138 -22.99 10.34 7.72
CA ALA A 138 -21.60 10.76 7.68
C ALA A 138 -21.46 12.28 7.51
N GLU A 139 -20.50 12.88 8.20
CA GLU A 139 -20.09 14.28 8.03
C GLU A 139 -19.01 14.42 6.96
N VAL A 140 -18.19 13.36 6.79
CA VAL A 140 -17.05 13.32 5.87
C VAL A 140 -17.14 12.09 5.00
N LEU A 141 -16.89 12.27 3.71
CA LEU A 141 -16.60 11.17 2.80
C LEU A 141 -15.08 11.03 2.69
N VAL A 142 -14.58 9.85 3.03
CA VAL A 142 -13.17 9.50 2.94
C VAL A 142 -12.98 8.58 1.74
N THR A 143 -12.13 8.94 0.79
CA THR A 143 -11.93 8.15 -0.43
C THR A 143 -10.50 8.12 -0.93
N GLU A 144 -10.08 7.00 -1.52
CA GLU A 144 -8.78 6.87 -2.16
C GLU A 144 -8.69 7.74 -3.41
N LEU A 145 -7.51 8.30 -3.72
CA LEU A 145 -7.37 9.22 -4.87
C LEU A 145 -7.29 8.51 -6.24
N LYS A 146 -6.95 7.21 -6.28
CA LYS A 146 -6.61 6.49 -7.50
C LYS A 146 -7.65 5.41 -7.83
N ALA A 147 -8.86 5.83 -8.19
CA ALA A 147 -9.90 4.90 -8.64
C ALA A 147 -10.88 5.57 -9.61
N ALA A 148 -11.63 4.76 -10.36
CA ALA A 148 -12.55 5.25 -11.37
C ALA A 148 -13.74 6.03 -10.78
N GLY A 149 -14.19 5.70 -9.56
CA GLY A 149 -15.37 6.31 -8.92
C GLY A 149 -15.07 7.47 -7.97
N VAL A 150 -13.84 8.01 -7.94
CA VAL A 150 -13.49 9.15 -7.06
C VAL A 150 -14.32 10.40 -7.38
N ASP A 151 -14.61 10.59 -8.67
CA ASP A 151 -15.52 11.62 -9.16
C ASP A 151 -16.93 11.50 -8.56
N THR A 152 -17.41 10.28 -8.42
CA THR A 152 -18.75 9.95 -7.91
C THR A 152 -18.87 10.33 -6.44
N VAL A 153 -17.85 10.05 -5.64
CA VAL A 153 -17.77 10.51 -4.24
C VAL A 153 -17.72 12.03 -4.16
N SER A 154 -16.92 12.67 -5.02
CA SER A 154 -16.73 14.12 -5.03
C SER A 154 -18.02 14.86 -5.38
N VAL A 155 -18.73 14.42 -6.43
CA VAL A 155 -20.02 14.97 -6.84
C VAL A 155 -21.09 14.76 -5.77
N TYR A 156 -21.09 13.62 -5.08
CA TYR A 156 -22.03 13.39 -3.97
C TYR A 156 -21.73 14.31 -2.79
N ALA A 157 -20.45 14.48 -2.43
CA ALA A 157 -20.03 15.38 -1.34
C ALA A 157 -20.53 16.81 -1.58
N GLU A 158 -20.28 17.35 -2.78
CA GLU A 158 -20.71 18.69 -3.18
C GLU A 158 -22.25 18.84 -3.14
N LYS A 159 -22.98 17.88 -3.72
CA LYS A 159 -24.46 17.92 -3.76
C LYS A 159 -25.13 17.85 -2.39
N ASN A 160 -24.47 17.23 -1.42
CA ASN A 160 -25.02 16.99 -0.08
C ASN A 160 -24.35 17.83 1.01
N ASP A 161 -23.53 18.82 0.64
CA ASP A 161 -22.80 19.70 1.57
C ASP A 161 -21.98 18.92 2.62
N LYS A 162 -21.29 17.86 2.17
CA LYS A 162 -20.41 17.03 3.00
C LYS A 162 -18.95 17.31 2.67
N GLU A 163 -18.08 17.20 3.68
CA GLU A 163 -16.64 17.33 3.45
C GLU A 163 -16.08 16.11 2.73
N LEU A 164 -15.12 16.34 1.83
CA LEU A 164 -14.37 15.28 1.15
C LEU A 164 -12.93 15.27 1.65
N VAL A 165 -12.49 14.13 2.15
CA VAL A 165 -11.09 13.90 2.56
C VAL A 165 -10.51 12.76 1.71
N TYR A 166 -9.37 13.02 1.08
CA TYR A 166 -8.65 11.99 0.33
C TYR A 166 -7.83 11.10 1.25
N LEU A 167 -7.67 9.85 0.84
CA LEU A 167 -6.92 8.82 1.53
C LEU A 167 -5.73 8.37 0.69
N GLU A 168 -4.56 8.35 1.30
CA GLU A 168 -3.38 7.67 0.77
C GLU A 168 -3.20 6.30 1.42
N ASN A 169 -2.63 5.35 0.68
CA ASN A 169 -2.18 4.10 1.25
C ASN A 169 -0.65 4.17 1.43
N VAL A 170 -0.20 4.33 2.67
CA VAL A 170 1.22 4.48 3.00
C VAL A 170 1.81 3.11 3.33
N PRO A 171 2.94 2.70 2.72
CA PRO A 171 3.62 1.48 3.12
C PRO A 171 4.25 1.66 4.50
N VAL A 172 3.98 0.71 5.40
CA VAL A 172 4.54 0.68 6.75
C VAL A 172 5.33 -0.62 6.91
N ALA A 173 6.56 -0.52 7.42
CA ALA A 173 7.38 -1.70 7.70
C ALA A 173 6.76 -2.52 8.84
N LEU A 174 6.77 -3.86 8.70
CA LEU A 174 6.39 -4.75 9.79
C LEU A 174 7.44 -4.76 10.91
N ASP A 175 8.71 -4.62 10.54
CA ASP A 175 9.86 -4.59 11.42
C ASP A 175 10.83 -3.51 10.93
N GLY A 176 11.43 -2.76 11.85
CA GLY A 176 12.37 -1.67 11.53
C GLY A 176 11.68 -0.44 10.92
N ASP A 177 12.43 0.32 10.12
CA ASP A 177 11.98 1.56 9.50
C ASP A 177 12.28 1.54 7.98
N LEU A 178 11.24 1.74 7.17
CA LEU A 178 11.37 1.74 5.71
C LEU A 178 12.12 2.97 5.18
N GLU A 179 11.95 4.13 5.82
CA GLU A 179 12.60 5.38 5.43
C GLU A 179 14.10 5.30 5.71
N GLU A 180 14.50 4.79 6.89
CA GLU A 180 15.92 4.58 7.21
C GLU A 180 16.61 3.62 6.21
N GLU A 181 15.91 2.57 5.77
CA GLU A 181 16.47 1.64 4.78
C GLU A 181 16.59 2.25 3.38
N ILE A 182 15.67 3.15 3.01
CA ILE A 182 15.76 3.93 1.76
C ILE A 182 16.93 4.93 1.84
N ASP A 183 17.11 5.63 2.95
CA ASP A 183 18.23 6.54 3.18
C ASP A 183 19.58 5.79 3.13
N GLY A 184 19.62 4.58 3.72
CA GLY A 184 20.77 3.70 3.65
C GLY A 184 21.13 3.30 2.21
N LEU A 185 20.13 3.06 1.37
CA LEU A 185 20.29 2.77 -0.06
C LEU A 185 20.83 3.99 -0.83
N GLU A 186 20.33 5.19 -0.54
CA GLU A 186 20.84 6.43 -1.12
C GLU A 186 22.32 6.64 -0.76
N ALA A 187 22.66 6.47 0.52
CA ALA A 187 24.05 6.58 0.98
C ALA A 187 24.97 5.56 0.30
N LEU A 188 24.49 4.33 0.06
CA LEU A 188 25.22 3.32 -0.69
C LEU A 188 25.47 3.74 -2.14
N ALA A 189 24.44 4.28 -2.80
CA ALA A 189 24.56 4.80 -4.17
C ALA A 189 25.63 5.88 -4.27
N ARG A 190 25.63 6.86 -3.35
CA ARG A 190 26.64 7.94 -3.29
C ARG A 190 28.06 7.39 -3.15
N ARG A 191 28.28 6.48 -2.20
CA ARG A 191 29.60 5.86 -1.98
C ARG A 191 30.12 5.10 -3.20
N ARG A 192 29.25 4.40 -3.93
CA ARG A 192 29.63 3.66 -5.13
C ARG A 192 29.94 4.59 -6.29
N ARG A 193 29.21 5.69 -6.42
CA ARG A 193 29.47 6.74 -7.42
C ARG A 193 30.84 7.40 -7.22
N GLU A 194 31.21 7.69 -5.98
CA GLU A 194 32.50 8.32 -5.63
C GLU A 194 33.71 7.42 -5.92
N ARG A 195 33.51 6.10 -6.01
CA ARG A 195 34.56 5.11 -6.29
C ARG A 195 34.76 4.82 -7.78
N ARG A 196 33.95 5.42 -8.66
CA ARG A 196 34.06 5.28 -10.12
C ARG A 196 34.91 6.41 -10.70
#